data_AF-A0A5J6RHV2-F1
#
_entry.id   AF-A0A5J6RHV2-F1
#
_cell.length_a   1.000
_cell.length_b   1.000
_cell.length_c   1.000
_cell.angle_alpha   90.00
_cell.angle_beta   90.00
_cell.angle_gamma   90.00
#
_symmetry.space_group_name_H-M   'P 1'
#
loop_
_entity.id
_entity.type
_entity.pdbx_description
1 polymer ?
#
loop_
_entity_poly.entity_id
_entity_poly.type
_entity_poly.pdbx_seq_one_letter_code
_entity_poly.pdbx_strand_id
1 'polypeptide(L)'
;MILKKIIIKDQKELFRHKNYLLSLDLEFDSLKKEYSNSSHLDYNVELELVDFLKNHEFKYSFENEEIKDSKKIILVSYKTIYIDENTIFINERKSDKKLYFLNKNDNNILIIDLKNEIFKSYKIPNKNEKIEKLSIQVLEILASNEDDFKELFTIFSILENQNSQDLLFLEKLKKFKYFCIAKIKDLQRDMFLCNCVPGFFPETNFYIKGDRVFSDYTNFFLPFDLEIKIWKYLYNNRELIGFYKEPTLYELFIGRKIYTLNEYSEKVKRLIVNAEFNQKNNIQITLSNGVTTQKISKEFTKEELLKRVIEARD
;
A
#
# COMPACT_ATOMS: atom_id res chain seq x y z
N MET A 1 -15.13 -8.33 17.46
CA MET A 1 -14.68 -6.93 17.59
C MET A 1 -15.27 -6.11 16.47
N ILE A 2 -15.59 -4.83 16.70
CA ILE A 2 -16.04 -3.92 15.63
C ILE A 2 -14.89 -2.98 15.28
N LEU A 3 -14.42 -3.04 14.03
CA LEU A 3 -13.46 -2.08 13.48
C LEU A 3 -14.23 -0.93 12.83
N LYS A 4 -14.00 0.29 13.31
CA LYS A 4 -14.44 1.50 12.63
C LYS A 4 -13.51 1.76 11.45
N LYS A 5 -14.02 1.62 10.24
CA LYS A 5 -13.30 1.93 9.00
C LYS A 5 -13.68 3.30 8.51
N ILE A 6 -12.69 4.11 8.16
CA ILE A 6 -12.91 5.26 7.30
C ILE A 6 -12.78 4.80 5.85
N ILE A 7 -13.77 5.12 5.03
CA ILE A 7 -13.80 4.82 3.61
C ILE A 7 -13.75 6.14 2.85
N ILE A 8 -12.71 6.31 2.05
CA ILE A 8 -12.53 7.49 1.20
C ILE A 8 -12.48 7.00 -0.23
N LYS A 9 -13.60 7.11 -0.94
CA LYS A 9 -13.65 6.76 -2.37
C LYS A 9 -12.77 7.70 -3.17
N ASP A 10 -12.18 7.18 -4.23
CA ASP A 10 -11.37 7.98 -5.14
C ASP A 10 -12.17 9.18 -5.65
N GLN A 11 -11.58 10.37 -5.51
CA GLN A 11 -12.22 11.64 -5.84
C GLN A 11 -11.20 12.62 -6.40
N LYS A 12 -11.70 13.71 -6.97
CA LYS A 12 -10.87 14.76 -7.58
C LYS A 12 -9.80 15.21 -6.58
N GLU A 13 -8.55 15.32 -7.03
CA GLU A 13 -7.38 15.81 -6.26
C GLU A 13 -6.90 14.93 -5.11
N LEU A 14 -7.71 13.99 -4.60
CA LEU A 14 -7.30 13.03 -3.56
C LEU A 14 -6.02 12.26 -3.92
N PHE A 15 -5.86 11.88 -5.20
CA PHE A 15 -4.67 11.19 -5.70
C PHE A 15 -3.36 11.98 -5.50
N ARG A 16 -3.42 13.32 -5.45
CA ARG A 16 -2.25 14.17 -5.19
C ARG A 16 -1.76 14.02 -3.75
N HIS A 17 -2.66 13.63 -2.85
CA HIS A 17 -2.40 13.41 -1.44
C HIS A 17 -2.23 11.93 -1.10
N LYS A 18 -2.06 11.06 -2.12
CA LYS A 18 -1.91 9.61 -1.92
C LYS A 18 -0.85 9.29 -0.86
N ASN A 19 0.35 9.86 -0.97
CA ASN A 19 1.44 9.53 -0.06
C ASN A 19 1.11 9.95 1.38
N TYR A 20 0.40 11.06 1.55
CA TYR A 20 -0.07 11.52 2.85
C TYR A 20 -1.15 10.60 3.43
N LEU A 21 -2.12 10.16 2.63
CA LEU A 21 -3.12 9.18 3.07
C LEU A 21 -2.48 7.84 3.47
N LEU A 22 -1.50 7.37 2.69
CA LEU A 22 -0.75 6.17 3.00
C LEU A 22 0.11 6.32 4.28
N SER A 23 0.62 7.53 4.58
CA SER A 23 1.34 7.78 5.83
C SER A 23 0.44 7.84 7.06
N LEU A 24 -0.88 7.99 6.86
CA LEU A 24 -1.89 7.95 7.92
C LEU A 24 -2.53 6.55 8.04
N ASP A 25 -1.76 5.49 7.77
CA ASP A 25 -2.17 4.08 7.88
C ASP A 25 -3.41 3.69 7.05
N LEU A 26 -3.65 4.37 5.92
CA LEU A 26 -4.65 3.96 4.94
C LEU A 26 -4.04 3.09 3.84
N GLU A 27 -4.83 2.13 3.38
CA GLU A 27 -4.51 1.28 2.24
C GLU A 27 -5.44 1.58 1.07
N PHE A 28 -4.91 1.57 -0.15
CA PHE A 28 -5.71 1.75 -1.35
C PHE A 28 -6.15 0.40 -1.93
N ASP A 29 -7.45 0.14 -1.95
CA ASP A 29 -8.04 -0.98 -2.68
C ASP A 29 -8.21 -0.56 -4.15
N SER A 30 -7.41 -1.15 -5.04
CA SER A 30 -7.45 -0.83 -6.47
C SER A 30 -8.70 -1.33 -7.18
N LEU A 31 -9.36 -2.36 -6.66
CA LEU A 31 -10.58 -2.92 -7.24
C LEU A 31 -11.77 -2.03 -6.92
N LYS A 32 -11.90 -1.62 -5.65
CA LYS A 32 -12.97 -0.74 -5.18
C LYS A 32 -12.69 0.75 -5.41
N LYS A 33 -11.43 1.11 -5.69
CA LYS A 33 -10.93 2.48 -5.84
C LYS A 33 -11.23 3.32 -4.60
N GLU A 34 -10.83 2.83 -3.43
CA GLU A 34 -11.04 3.51 -2.15
C GLU A 34 -9.82 3.37 -1.26
N TYR A 35 -9.59 4.39 -0.43
CA TYR A 35 -8.68 4.30 0.71
C TYR A 35 -9.47 3.87 1.94
N SER A 36 -8.92 2.91 2.68
CA SER A 36 -9.45 2.52 3.98
C SER A 36 -8.37 2.03 4.92
N ASN A 37 -8.58 2.18 6.22
CA ASN A 37 -7.70 1.60 7.22
C ASN A 37 -7.95 0.09 7.36
N SER A 38 -6.88 -0.70 7.38
CA SER A 38 -6.93 -2.14 7.64
C SER A 38 -6.88 -2.47 9.13
N SER A 39 -6.36 -1.56 9.96
CA SER A 39 -6.26 -1.65 11.42
C SER A 39 -6.97 -0.49 12.13
N HIS A 40 -7.02 -0.49 13.46
CA HIS A 40 -7.38 0.73 14.18
C HIS A 40 -6.41 1.87 13.83
N LEU A 41 -6.97 3.05 13.56
CA LEU A 41 -6.20 4.28 13.48
C LEU A 41 -5.94 4.79 14.91
N ASP A 42 -4.74 5.31 15.13
CA ASP A 42 -4.46 6.10 16.33
C ASP A 42 -5.40 7.30 16.40
N TYR A 43 -5.77 7.73 17.61
CA TYR A 43 -6.69 8.84 17.79
C TYR A 43 -6.21 10.14 17.13
N ASN A 44 -4.91 10.47 17.23
CA ASN A 44 -4.37 11.69 16.62
C ASN A 44 -4.34 11.56 15.10
N VAL A 45 -4.01 10.38 14.57
CA VAL A 45 -4.04 10.07 13.14
C VAL A 45 -5.47 10.16 12.60
N GLU A 46 -6.47 9.63 13.31
CA GLU A 46 -7.88 9.72 12.91
C GLU A 46 -8.34 11.19 12.89
N LEU A 47 -8.01 11.97 13.92
CA LEU A 47 -8.32 13.40 13.97
C LEU A 47 -7.67 14.17 12.82
N GLU A 48 -6.36 14.01 12.63
CA GLU A 48 -5.60 14.64 11.55
C GLU A 48 -6.17 14.28 10.18
N LEU A 49 -6.51 13.00 9.98
CA LEU A 49 -7.13 12.53 8.74
C LEU A 49 -8.49 13.19 8.52
N VAL A 50 -9.35 13.24 9.55
CA VAL A 50 -10.68 13.85 9.45
C VAL A 50 -10.58 15.35 9.17
N ASP A 51 -9.67 16.05 9.83
CA ASP A 51 -9.45 17.49 9.61
C ASP A 51 -8.89 17.76 8.21
N PHE A 52 -7.93 16.94 7.77
CA PHE A 52 -7.41 17.00 6.40
C PHE A 52 -8.53 16.83 5.37
N LEU A 53 -9.37 15.80 5.54
CA LEU A 53 -10.47 15.51 4.62
C LEU A 53 -11.48 16.65 4.58
N LYS A 54 -11.83 17.23 5.74
CA LYS A 54 -12.74 18.38 5.82
C LYS A 54 -12.15 19.64 5.17
N ASN A 55 -10.89 19.95 5.45
CA ASN A 55 -10.21 21.15 4.93
C ASN A 55 -10.08 21.15 3.40
N HIS A 56 -10.02 19.96 2.80
CA HIS A 56 -9.96 19.77 1.35
C HIS A 56 -11.31 19.35 0.74
N GLU A 57 -12.39 19.41 1.52
CA GLU A 57 -13.76 19.07 1.10
C GLU A 57 -13.89 17.64 0.50
N PHE A 58 -13.05 16.72 0.94
CA PHE A 58 -13.09 15.33 0.53
C PHE A 58 -14.25 14.58 1.20
N LYS A 59 -15.04 13.87 0.39
CA LYS A 59 -16.11 13.00 0.89
C LYS A 59 -15.53 11.73 1.50
N TYR A 60 -16.01 11.36 2.68
CA TYR A 60 -15.65 10.13 3.37
C TYR A 60 -16.86 9.60 4.14
N SER A 61 -16.85 8.30 4.45
CA SER A 61 -17.84 7.66 5.30
C SER A 61 -17.16 6.79 6.36
N PHE A 62 -17.87 6.55 7.46
CA PHE A 62 -17.48 5.54 8.42
C PHE A 62 -18.34 4.29 8.27
N GLU A 63 -17.69 3.14 8.24
CA GLU A 63 -18.33 1.83 8.20
C GLU A 63 -17.85 0.99 9.39
N ASN A 64 -18.73 0.16 9.93
CA ASN A 64 -18.39 -0.76 11.01
C ASN A 64 -18.19 -2.16 10.41
N GLU A 65 -16.97 -2.67 10.45
CA GLU A 65 -16.66 -4.06 10.06
C GLU A 65 -16.66 -4.95 11.31
N GLU A 66 -17.53 -5.97 11.33
CA GLU A 66 -17.48 -6.99 12.37
C GLU A 66 -16.38 -8.01 12.08
N ILE A 67 -15.39 -8.08 12.95
CA ILE A 67 -14.29 -9.04 12.88
C ILE A 67 -14.51 -10.12 13.95
N LYS A 68 -14.64 -11.36 13.50
CA LYS A 68 -14.80 -12.55 14.36
C LYS A 68 -13.52 -13.36 14.53
N ASP A 69 -12.60 -13.27 13.58
CA ASP A 69 -11.33 -14.01 13.61
C ASP A 69 -10.38 -13.43 14.68
N SER A 70 -9.96 -14.26 15.63
CA SER A 70 -9.12 -13.85 16.77
C SER A 70 -7.73 -13.37 16.35
N LYS A 71 -7.13 -13.96 15.32
CA LYS A 71 -5.85 -13.54 14.78
C LYS A 71 -5.96 -12.15 14.16
N LYS A 72 -7.00 -11.94 13.34
CA LYS A 72 -7.27 -10.63 12.72
C LYS A 72 -7.57 -9.56 13.78
N ILE A 73 -8.30 -9.90 14.85
CA ILE A 73 -8.52 -9.00 15.98
C ILE A 73 -7.19 -8.53 16.58
N ILE A 74 -6.25 -9.44 16.82
CA ILE A 74 -4.93 -9.10 17.39
C ILE A 74 -4.13 -8.20 16.44
N LEU A 75 -4.07 -8.52 15.15
CA LEU A 75 -3.35 -7.73 14.15
C LEU A 75 -3.92 -6.31 13.98
N VAL A 76 -5.24 -6.16 14.09
CA VAL A 76 -5.95 -4.88 13.98
C VAL A 76 -5.79 -4.03 15.24
N SER A 77 -5.64 -4.66 16.40
CA SER A 77 -5.62 -3.98 17.71
C SER A 77 -4.21 -3.65 18.21
N TYR A 78 -3.20 -4.44 17.84
CA TYR A 78 -1.87 -4.35 18.42
C TYR A 78 -0.78 -4.16 17.36
N LYS A 79 0.35 -3.60 17.77
CA LYS A 79 1.57 -3.49 16.96
C LYS A 79 2.80 -3.69 17.81
N THR A 80 3.84 -4.25 17.20
CA THR A 80 5.19 -4.35 17.80
C THR A 80 6.02 -3.14 17.37
N ILE A 81 6.70 -2.51 18.31
CA ILE A 81 7.67 -1.43 18.05
C ILE A 81 9.04 -1.89 18.52
N TYR A 82 9.98 -1.96 17.58
CA TYR A 82 11.38 -2.26 17.85
C TYR A 82 12.13 -0.94 18.04
N ILE A 83 12.67 -0.71 19.24
CA ILE A 83 13.53 0.47 19.50
C ILE A 83 14.97 0.16 19.06
N ASP A 84 15.42 -1.04 19.41
CA ASP A 84 16.72 -1.60 19.04
C ASP A 84 16.64 -3.14 19.11
N GLU A 85 17.77 -3.82 18.93
CA GLU A 85 17.85 -5.29 18.96
C GLU A 85 17.53 -5.90 20.35
N ASN A 86 17.60 -5.09 21.40
CA ASN A 86 17.44 -5.48 22.80
C ASN A 86 16.15 -4.94 23.43
N THR A 87 15.32 -4.20 22.68
CA THR A 87 14.20 -3.47 23.26
C THR A 87 12.99 -3.47 22.33
N ILE A 88 11.89 -4.05 22.83
CA ILE A 88 10.63 -4.17 22.11
C ILE A 88 9.49 -3.63 22.98
N PHE A 89 8.61 -2.84 22.38
CA PHE A 89 7.30 -2.49 22.95
C PHE A 89 6.18 -3.17 22.17
N ILE A 90 5.10 -3.49 22.86
CA ILE A 90 3.83 -3.86 22.24
C ILE A 90 2.81 -2.81 22.64
N ASN A 91 2.19 -2.19 21.64
CA ASN A 91 1.26 -1.09 21.82
C ASN A 91 -0.15 -1.47 21.35
N GLU A 92 -1.15 -0.89 21.99
CA GLU A 92 -2.49 -0.79 21.40
C GLU A 92 -2.48 0.24 20.28
N ARG A 93 -2.94 -0.11 19.08
CA ARG A 93 -2.94 0.80 17.91
C ARG A 93 -3.86 2.01 18.09
N LYS A 94 -5.02 1.81 18.72
CA LYS A 94 -6.06 2.84 18.84
C LYS A 94 -5.64 4.04 19.71
N SER A 95 -4.92 3.78 20.80
CA SER A 95 -4.53 4.78 21.80
C SER A 95 -3.03 5.06 21.81
N ASP A 96 -2.27 4.33 20.99
CA ASP A 96 -0.82 4.18 21.05
C ASP A 96 -0.26 3.86 22.45
N LYS A 97 -1.11 3.37 23.36
CA LYS A 97 -0.71 3.04 24.73
C LYS A 97 0.22 1.83 24.71
N LYS A 98 1.39 1.99 25.33
CA LYS A 98 2.34 0.91 25.59
C LYS A 98 1.72 -0.07 26.60
N LEU A 99 1.59 -1.33 26.20
CA LEU A 99 1.00 -2.39 27.02
C LEU A 99 2.06 -3.30 27.61
N TYR A 100 3.06 -3.66 26.80
CA TYR A 100 4.16 -4.52 27.25
C TYR A 100 5.50 -3.92 26.85
N PHE A 101 6.48 -4.10 27.73
CA PHE A 101 7.87 -3.78 27.49
C PHE A 101 8.71 -5.04 27.65
N LEU A 102 9.51 -5.33 26.64
CA LEU A 102 10.40 -6.46 26.58
C LEU A 102 11.81 -5.93 26.40
N ASN A 103 12.73 -6.30 27.29
CA ASN A 103 14.10 -5.84 27.22
C ASN A 103 15.10 -6.95 27.53
N LYS A 104 16.19 -6.97 26.77
CA LYS A 104 17.34 -7.83 27.00
C LYS A 104 18.44 -7.03 27.69
N ASN A 105 18.93 -7.55 28.81
CA ASN A 105 20.22 -7.17 29.37
C ASN A 105 21.18 -8.37 29.29
N ASP A 106 22.41 -8.19 29.80
CA ASP A 106 23.49 -9.17 29.61
C ASP A 106 23.16 -10.61 30.06
N ASN A 107 22.28 -10.75 31.06
CA ASN A 107 21.99 -12.04 31.68
C ASN A 107 20.49 -12.40 31.71
N ASN A 108 19.61 -11.42 31.56
CA ASN A 108 18.18 -11.58 31.77
C ASN A 108 17.36 -10.95 30.64
N ILE A 109 16.17 -11.49 30.46
CA ILE A 109 15.09 -10.87 29.72
C ILE A 109 14.07 -10.35 30.73
N LEU A 110 13.78 -9.06 30.59
CA LEU A 110 12.83 -8.33 31.40
C LEU A 110 11.52 -8.26 30.62
N ILE A 111 10.44 -8.72 31.25
CA ILE A 111 9.08 -8.62 30.72
C ILE A 111 8.27 -7.79 31.70
N ILE A 112 7.72 -6.68 31.22
CA ILE A 112 6.89 -5.77 32.01
C ILE A 112 5.53 -5.66 31.34
N ASP A 113 4.49 -6.04 32.08
CA ASP A 113 3.11 -5.72 31.76
C ASP A 113 2.80 -4.35 32.37
N LEU A 114 2.73 -3.34 31.51
CA LEU A 114 2.47 -1.94 31.87
C LEU A 114 1.00 -1.68 32.18
N LYS A 115 0.09 -2.61 31.83
CA LYS A 115 -1.34 -2.50 32.13
C LYS A 115 -1.64 -2.94 33.56
N ASN A 116 -0.98 -4.01 34.02
CA ASN A 116 -1.16 -4.58 35.35
C ASN A 116 -0.01 -4.25 36.32
N GLU A 117 0.99 -3.50 35.87
CA GLU A 117 2.20 -3.15 36.63
C GLU A 117 2.99 -4.38 37.13
N ILE A 118 2.98 -5.46 36.33
CA ILE A 118 3.67 -6.71 36.66
C ILE A 118 5.04 -6.70 36.00
N PHE A 119 6.09 -6.88 36.80
CA PHE A 119 7.46 -7.04 36.35
C PHE A 119 7.95 -8.47 36.61
N LYS A 120 8.53 -9.11 35.60
CA LYS A 120 9.27 -10.36 35.76
C LYS A 120 10.59 -10.30 35.01
N SER A 121 11.60 -10.89 35.64
CA SER A 121 12.95 -11.03 35.10
C SER A 121 13.27 -12.51 34.98
N TYR A 122 13.55 -12.97 33.77
CA TYR A 122 13.90 -14.34 33.49
C TYR A 122 15.36 -14.42 33.08
N LYS A 123 16.08 -15.42 33.59
CA LYS A 123 17.45 -15.68 33.11
C LYS A 123 17.41 -16.14 31.67
N ILE A 124 18.34 -15.64 30.85
CA ILE A 124 18.50 -16.12 29.49
C ILE A 124 18.90 -17.61 29.55
N PRO A 125 18.13 -18.51 28.94
CA PRO A 125 18.53 -19.92 28.86
C PRO A 125 19.82 -20.00 28.03
N ASN A 126 20.88 -20.60 28.59
CA ASN A 126 22.18 -20.87 27.97
C ASN A 126 23.06 -19.69 27.46
N LYS A 127 24.36 -19.76 27.77
CA LYS A 127 25.36 -18.73 27.42
C LYS A 127 25.74 -18.67 25.93
N ASN A 128 25.42 -19.70 25.13
CA ASN A 128 25.80 -19.78 23.71
C ASN A 128 24.79 -19.12 22.76
N GLU A 129 23.61 -18.72 23.23
CA GLU A 129 22.52 -18.10 22.44
C GLU A 129 22.55 -16.57 22.42
N LYS A 130 23.70 -15.95 22.74
CA LYS A 130 23.85 -14.49 22.69
C LYS A 130 23.50 -13.87 21.32
N ILE A 131 23.45 -14.67 20.25
CA ILE A 131 23.17 -14.26 18.87
C ILE A 131 21.66 -14.27 18.53
N GLU A 132 20.81 -14.88 19.36
CA GLU A 132 19.38 -14.95 19.03
C GLU A 132 18.65 -13.63 19.26
N LYS A 133 17.74 -13.31 18.32
CA LYS A 133 16.90 -12.11 18.36
C LYS A 133 16.04 -12.13 19.61
N LEU A 134 15.88 -10.97 20.26
CA LEU A 134 15.06 -10.83 21.46
C LEU A 134 13.64 -11.40 21.30
N SER A 135 13.01 -11.22 20.13
CA SER A 135 11.65 -11.72 19.92
C SER A 135 11.55 -13.24 20.04
N ILE A 136 12.55 -13.99 19.59
CA ILE A 136 12.60 -15.45 19.71
C ILE A 136 12.78 -15.84 21.18
N GLN A 137 13.77 -15.24 21.85
CA GLN A 137 14.08 -15.56 23.25
C GLN A 137 12.91 -15.25 24.18
N VAL A 138 12.18 -14.16 23.93
CA VAL A 138 10.94 -13.84 24.67
C VAL A 138 9.86 -14.88 24.41
N LEU A 139 9.64 -15.32 23.16
CA LEU A 139 8.64 -16.33 22.84
C LEU A 139 8.94 -17.67 23.52
N GLU A 140 10.21 -18.06 23.62
CA GLU A 140 10.63 -19.28 24.33
C GLU A 140 10.38 -19.19 25.84
N ILE A 141 10.71 -18.04 26.44
CA ILE A 141 10.44 -17.77 27.86
C ILE A 141 8.93 -17.82 28.12
N LEU A 142 8.14 -17.17 27.26
CA LEU A 142 6.69 -17.13 27.38
C LEU A 142 6.05 -18.50 27.17
N ALA A 143 6.56 -19.31 26.23
CA ALA A 143 6.10 -20.69 26.03
C ALA A 143 6.43 -21.58 27.24
N SER A 144 7.57 -21.35 27.89
CA SER A 144 8.00 -22.11 29.08
C SER A 144 7.35 -21.64 30.39
N ASN A 145 6.75 -20.45 30.40
CA ASN A 145 6.13 -19.82 31.57
C ASN A 145 4.73 -19.29 31.19
N GLU A 146 3.93 -20.10 30.49
CA GLU A 146 2.69 -19.65 29.84
C GLU A 146 1.71 -18.99 30.82
N ASP A 147 1.64 -19.46 32.07
CA ASP A 147 0.77 -18.91 33.12
C ASP A 147 1.12 -17.48 33.52
N ASP A 148 2.38 -17.07 33.34
CA ASP A 148 2.86 -15.77 33.79
C ASP A 148 2.36 -14.63 32.90
N PHE A 149 2.23 -14.86 31.60
CA PHE A 149 1.83 -13.85 30.61
C PHE A 149 1.13 -14.46 29.38
N LYS A 150 0.08 -15.26 29.61
CA LYS A 150 -0.66 -15.96 28.54
C LYS A 150 -1.20 -15.05 27.42
N GLU A 151 -1.74 -13.89 27.81
CA GLU A 151 -2.24 -12.89 26.86
C GLU A 151 -1.11 -12.36 25.97
N LEU A 152 0.02 -11.98 26.57
CA LEU A 152 1.21 -11.52 25.86
C LEU A 152 1.75 -12.59 24.91
N PHE A 153 1.85 -13.86 25.32
CA PHE A 153 2.31 -14.93 24.45
C PHE A 153 1.44 -15.05 23.18
N THR A 154 0.13 -14.99 23.36
CA THR A 154 -0.84 -15.07 22.26
C THR A 154 -0.70 -13.87 21.32
N ILE A 155 -0.65 -12.65 21.87
CA ILE A 155 -0.51 -11.42 21.08
C ILE A 155 0.82 -11.40 20.32
N PHE A 156 1.93 -11.63 21.04
CA PHE A 156 3.26 -11.48 20.50
C PHE A 156 3.60 -12.53 19.46
N SER A 157 3.19 -13.80 19.66
CA SER A 157 3.39 -14.86 18.67
C SER A 157 2.68 -14.57 17.34
N ILE A 158 1.48 -14.00 17.38
CA ILE A 158 0.73 -13.62 16.18
C ILE A 158 1.40 -12.45 15.46
N LEU A 159 1.84 -11.43 16.20
CA LEU A 159 2.53 -10.27 15.63
C LEU A 159 3.87 -10.66 14.97
N GLU A 160 4.66 -11.51 15.64
CA GLU A 160 5.96 -11.96 15.11
C GLU A 160 5.82 -12.88 13.90
N ASN A 161 4.82 -13.75 13.87
CA ASN A 161 4.54 -14.58 12.71
C ASN A 161 4.17 -13.73 11.48
N GLN A 162 3.38 -12.66 11.66
CA GLN A 162 3.05 -11.74 10.57
C GLN A 162 4.30 -11.02 10.04
N ASN A 163 5.14 -10.47 10.93
CA ASN A 163 6.39 -9.82 10.54
C ASN A 163 7.32 -10.77 9.76
N SER A 164 7.40 -12.03 10.18
CA SER A 164 8.17 -13.07 9.49
C SER A 164 7.65 -13.36 8.08
N GLN A 165 6.32 -13.44 7.91
CA GLN A 165 5.71 -13.66 6.59
C GLN A 165 5.98 -12.49 5.63
N ASP A 166 5.93 -11.25 6.11
CA ASP A 166 6.21 -10.07 5.30
C ASP A 166 7.69 -9.99 4.89
N LEU A 167 8.60 -10.31 5.81
CA LEU A 167 10.04 -10.46 5.52
C LEU A 167 10.29 -11.54 4.46
N LEU A 168 9.70 -12.74 4.63
CA LEU A 168 9.79 -13.83 3.67
C LEU A 168 9.26 -13.43 2.30
N PHE A 169 8.19 -12.64 2.24
CA PHE A 169 7.65 -12.13 0.99
C PHE A 169 8.62 -11.14 0.31
N LEU A 170 9.23 -10.23 1.05
CA LEU A 170 10.24 -9.32 0.52
C LEU A 170 11.48 -10.07 0.02
N GLU A 171 11.92 -11.11 0.71
CA GLU A 171 13.01 -11.97 0.24
C GLU A 171 12.64 -12.72 -1.04
N LYS A 172 11.42 -13.26 -1.14
CA LYS A 172 10.90 -13.88 -2.36
C LYS A 172 10.89 -12.88 -3.52
N LEU A 173 10.46 -11.64 -3.28
CA LEU A 173 10.50 -10.56 -4.27
C LEU A 173 11.93 -10.23 -4.69
N LYS A 174 12.89 -10.19 -3.76
CA LYS A 174 14.32 -9.94 -4.08
C LYS A 174 14.89 -11.05 -4.96
N LYS A 175 14.65 -12.32 -4.62
CA LYS A 175 15.06 -13.47 -5.44
C LYS A 175 14.41 -13.42 -6.83
N PHE A 176 13.11 -13.13 -6.89
CA PHE A 176 12.37 -12.97 -8.13
C PHE A 176 12.92 -11.84 -9.01
N LYS A 177 13.21 -10.66 -8.43
CA LYS A 177 13.85 -9.54 -9.11
C LYS A 177 15.16 -9.98 -9.78
N TYR A 178 16.07 -10.62 -9.05
CA TYR A 178 17.35 -11.05 -9.62
C TYR A 178 17.19 -12.12 -10.70
N PHE A 179 16.26 -13.06 -10.52
CA PHE A 179 15.90 -14.02 -11.56
C PHE A 179 15.42 -13.32 -12.85
N CYS A 180 14.54 -12.32 -12.73
CA CYS A 180 14.04 -11.56 -13.88
C CYS A 180 15.14 -10.77 -14.58
N ILE A 181 16.01 -10.12 -13.81
CA ILE A 181 17.17 -9.38 -14.33
C ILE A 181 18.09 -10.31 -15.13
N ALA A 182 18.41 -11.50 -14.59
CA ALA A 182 19.22 -12.49 -15.27
C ALA A 182 18.56 -12.95 -16.58
N LYS A 183 17.28 -13.32 -16.52
CA LYS A 183 16.51 -13.77 -17.69
C LYS A 183 16.43 -12.72 -18.80
N ILE A 184 16.24 -11.44 -18.47
CA ILE A 184 16.19 -10.35 -19.46
C ILE A 184 17.56 -10.16 -20.12
N LYS A 185 18.65 -10.23 -19.35
CA LYS A 185 20.02 -10.16 -19.86
C LYS A 185 20.32 -11.30 -20.83
N ASP A 186 19.92 -12.53 -20.48
CA ASP A 186 20.15 -13.72 -21.31
C ASP A 186 19.41 -13.67 -22.65
N LEU A 187 18.23 -13.02 -22.67
CA LEU A 187 17.41 -12.87 -23.87
C LEU A 187 17.88 -11.76 -24.84
N GLN A 188 18.97 -11.05 -24.52
CA GLN A 188 19.48 -9.89 -25.30
C GLN A 188 18.42 -8.86 -25.69
N ARG A 189 17.34 -8.75 -24.91
CA ARG A 189 16.37 -7.66 -25.10
C ARG A 189 17.02 -6.35 -24.67
N ASP A 190 16.52 -5.22 -25.15
CA ASP A 190 16.98 -3.84 -24.82
C ASP A 190 16.75 -3.45 -23.34
N MET A 191 16.86 -4.43 -22.44
CA MET A 191 16.61 -4.35 -21.02
C MET A 191 15.19 -3.90 -20.65
N PHE A 192 14.26 -3.86 -21.61
CA PHE A 192 12.87 -3.56 -21.34
C PHE A 192 12.32 -4.54 -20.30
N LEU A 193 11.68 -3.99 -19.28
CA LEU A 193 11.11 -4.73 -18.16
C LEU A 193 9.61 -4.90 -18.32
N CYS A 194 8.88 -3.80 -18.43
CA CYS A 194 7.42 -3.78 -18.57
C CYS A 194 6.92 -2.35 -18.82
N ASN A 195 5.64 -2.25 -19.15
CA ASN A 195 4.87 -1.01 -19.19
C ASN A 195 3.47 -1.26 -18.61
N CYS A 196 2.57 -0.26 -18.64
CA CYS A 196 1.21 -0.37 -18.12
C CYS A 196 1.10 -0.75 -16.63
N VAL A 197 2.12 -0.44 -15.82
CA VAL A 197 2.08 -0.72 -14.37
C VAL A 197 1.05 0.21 -13.69
N PRO A 198 0.07 -0.33 -12.95
CA PRO A 198 -0.96 0.48 -12.32
C PRO A 198 -0.40 1.60 -11.44
N GLY A 199 -0.92 2.82 -11.63
CA GLY A 199 -0.47 4.03 -10.93
C GLY A 199 0.86 4.61 -11.42
N PHE A 200 1.34 4.18 -12.58
CA PHE A 200 2.24 4.95 -13.45
C PHE A 200 1.47 5.41 -14.70
N PHE A 201 2.07 6.27 -15.52
CA PHE A 201 1.46 6.58 -16.82
C PHE A 201 1.56 5.33 -17.71
N PRO A 202 0.48 4.86 -18.37
CA PRO A 202 0.48 3.56 -19.06
C PRO A 202 1.57 3.40 -20.12
N GLU A 203 1.88 4.49 -20.82
CA GLU A 203 2.93 4.53 -21.87
C GLU A 203 4.35 4.65 -21.28
N THR A 204 4.51 4.69 -19.95
CA THR A 204 5.82 4.64 -19.31
C THR A 204 6.41 3.25 -19.51
N ASN A 205 7.58 3.18 -20.14
CA ASN A 205 8.37 1.99 -20.24
C ASN A 205 9.40 1.96 -19.12
N PHE A 206 9.46 0.80 -18.46
CA PHE A 206 10.45 0.53 -17.45
C PHE A 206 11.54 -0.37 -18.04
N TYR A 207 12.78 -0.09 -17.66
CA TYR A 207 13.96 -0.80 -18.12
C TYR A 207 14.80 -1.22 -16.93
N ILE A 208 15.53 -2.32 -17.06
CA ILE A 208 16.56 -2.74 -16.12
C ILE A 208 17.90 -2.16 -16.55
N LYS A 209 18.48 -1.29 -15.72
CA LYS A 209 19.87 -0.84 -15.93
C LYS A 209 20.68 -1.23 -14.69
N GLY A 210 21.60 -2.18 -14.86
CA GLY A 210 22.30 -2.81 -13.74
C GLY A 210 21.34 -3.70 -12.93
N ASP A 211 21.09 -3.30 -11.68
CA ASP A 211 20.16 -3.94 -10.75
C ASP A 211 18.95 -3.04 -10.41
N ARG A 212 18.80 -1.90 -11.07
CA ARG A 212 17.77 -0.89 -10.78
C ARG A 212 16.78 -0.74 -11.92
N VAL A 213 15.58 -0.30 -11.59
CA VAL A 213 14.54 0.03 -12.58
C VAL A 213 14.66 1.50 -12.99
N PHE A 214 14.78 1.73 -14.28
CA PHE A 214 14.83 3.02 -14.94
C PHE A 214 13.49 3.30 -15.63
N SER A 215 12.97 4.52 -15.54
CA SER A 215 11.77 4.97 -16.22
C SER A 215 12.15 5.88 -17.40
N ASP A 216 11.62 5.60 -18.60
CA ASP A 216 11.78 6.50 -19.75
C ASP A 216 11.00 7.81 -19.62
N TYR A 217 9.87 7.78 -18.91
CA TYR A 217 9.04 8.96 -18.70
C TYR A 217 9.76 10.03 -17.88
N THR A 218 10.41 9.65 -16.78
CA THR A 218 11.19 10.60 -15.96
C THR A 218 12.65 10.68 -16.36
N ASN A 219 13.15 9.74 -17.15
CA ASN A 219 14.58 9.56 -17.42
C ASN A 219 15.46 9.40 -16.16
N PHE A 220 14.89 8.87 -15.07
CA PHE A 220 15.60 8.59 -13.82
C PHE A 220 15.37 7.16 -13.33
N PHE A 221 16.26 6.71 -12.45
CA PHE A 221 16.04 5.51 -11.65
C PHE A 221 14.91 5.74 -10.65
N LEU A 222 14.06 4.74 -10.49
CA LEU A 222 12.97 4.83 -9.54
C LEU A 222 13.51 4.75 -8.10
N PRO A 223 12.96 5.55 -7.17
CA PRO A 223 13.08 5.32 -5.74
C PRO A 223 12.64 3.90 -5.35
N PHE A 224 13.19 3.39 -4.25
CA PHE A 224 12.99 2.02 -3.81
C PHE A 224 11.51 1.62 -3.66
N ASP A 225 10.67 2.50 -3.10
CA ASP A 225 9.25 2.21 -2.89
C ASP A 225 8.47 2.06 -4.20
N LEU A 226 8.79 2.90 -5.19
CA LEU A 226 8.23 2.81 -6.53
C LEU A 226 8.75 1.58 -7.28
N GLU A 227 10.01 1.22 -7.04
CA GLU A 227 10.61 0.02 -7.59
C GLU A 227 9.94 -1.26 -7.05
N ILE A 228 9.71 -1.35 -5.73
CA ILE A 228 8.98 -2.45 -5.10
C ILE A 228 7.60 -2.63 -5.73
N LYS A 229 6.91 -1.53 -6.02
CA LYS A 229 5.57 -1.57 -6.61
C LYS A 229 5.57 -2.26 -7.98
N ILE A 230 6.59 -2.01 -8.80
CA ILE A 230 6.76 -2.70 -10.09
C ILE A 230 7.04 -4.19 -9.86
N TRP A 231 7.91 -4.53 -8.92
CA TRP A 231 8.23 -5.92 -8.62
C TRP A 231 7.03 -6.71 -8.08
N LYS A 232 6.22 -6.11 -7.21
CA LYS A 232 4.95 -6.69 -6.73
C LYS A 232 3.98 -6.95 -7.89
N TYR A 233 3.86 -5.97 -8.80
CA TYR A 233 3.02 -6.12 -9.99
C TYR A 233 3.50 -7.29 -10.86
N LEU A 234 4.78 -7.34 -11.21
CA LEU A 234 5.34 -8.40 -12.06
C LEU A 234 5.36 -9.77 -11.38
N TYR A 235 5.49 -9.83 -10.05
CA TYR A 235 5.41 -11.09 -9.31
C TYR A 235 4.08 -11.80 -9.53
N ASN A 236 3.01 -11.02 -9.68
CA ASN A 236 1.65 -11.48 -9.95
C ASN A 236 1.28 -11.54 -11.45
N ASN A 237 2.09 -10.95 -12.33
CA ASN A 237 1.86 -10.88 -13.78
C ASN A 237 3.17 -11.24 -14.52
N ARG A 238 3.65 -12.46 -14.30
CA ARG A 238 5.01 -12.89 -14.69
C ARG A 238 5.19 -12.94 -16.20
N GLU A 239 4.11 -13.15 -16.92
CA GLU A 239 4.02 -13.18 -18.38
C GLU A 239 4.34 -11.83 -19.03
N LEU A 240 4.23 -10.72 -18.30
CA LEU A 240 4.51 -9.38 -18.82
C LEU A 240 5.99 -8.99 -18.74
N ILE A 241 6.83 -9.82 -18.11
CA ILE A 241 8.26 -9.51 -17.92
C ILE A 241 8.99 -9.55 -19.26
N GLY A 242 9.51 -8.39 -19.65
CA GLY A 242 10.21 -8.18 -20.91
C GLY A 242 9.30 -8.13 -22.12
N PHE A 243 7.98 -8.06 -21.94
CA PHE A 243 6.99 -8.01 -23.02
C PHE A 243 6.24 -6.69 -22.99
N TYR A 244 6.30 -5.95 -24.10
CA TYR A 244 5.55 -4.73 -24.24
C TYR A 244 4.06 -5.05 -24.41
N LYS A 245 3.23 -4.42 -23.58
CA LYS A 245 1.78 -4.51 -23.62
C LYS A 245 1.23 -3.22 -24.21
N GLU A 246 0.53 -3.28 -25.33
CA GLU A 246 -0.17 -2.10 -25.85
C GLU A 246 -1.19 -1.58 -24.81
N PRO A 247 -1.11 -0.29 -24.40
CA PRO A 247 -2.05 0.27 -23.46
C PRO A 247 -3.48 0.24 -23.99
N THR A 248 -4.40 -0.29 -23.19
CA THR A 248 -5.82 -0.27 -23.53
C THR A 248 -6.39 1.15 -23.42
N LEU A 249 -7.52 1.40 -24.09
CA LEU A 249 -8.28 2.65 -23.90
C LEU A 249 -8.64 2.87 -22.42
N TYR A 250 -8.89 1.77 -21.71
CA TYR A 250 -9.14 1.79 -20.28
C TYR A 250 -7.96 2.41 -19.52
N GLU A 251 -6.75 1.88 -19.73
CA GLU A 251 -5.55 2.35 -19.06
C GLU A 251 -5.19 3.79 -19.44
N LEU A 252 -5.37 4.15 -20.72
CA LEU A 252 -5.01 5.47 -21.24
C LEU A 252 -5.96 6.58 -20.76
N PHE A 253 -7.27 6.37 -20.87
CA PHE A 253 -8.24 7.46 -20.83
C PHE A 253 -9.24 7.38 -19.68
N ILE A 254 -9.59 6.19 -19.18
CA ILE A 254 -10.61 6.07 -18.13
C ILE A 254 -10.11 6.67 -16.82
N GLY A 255 -10.92 7.53 -16.22
CA GLY A 255 -10.54 8.30 -15.03
C GLY A 255 -9.72 9.57 -15.34
N ARG A 256 -9.40 9.84 -16.61
CA ARG A 256 -8.79 11.12 -17.02
C ARG A 256 -9.86 12.18 -17.27
N LYS A 257 -9.49 13.45 -17.18
CA LYS A 257 -10.40 14.57 -17.46
C LYS A 257 -10.07 15.19 -18.80
N ILE A 258 -11.08 15.75 -19.45
CA ILE A 258 -10.92 16.66 -20.59
C ILE A 258 -11.75 17.91 -20.37
N TYR A 259 -11.40 18.99 -21.05
CA TYR A 259 -12.25 20.18 -21.08
C TYR A 259 -13.37 20.03 -22.12
N THR A 260 -14.58 20.44 -21.73
CA THR A 260 -15.75 20.60 -22.60
C THR A 260 -16.41 21.93 -22.31
N LEU A 261 -17.27 22.42 -23.19
CA LEU A 261 -18.11 23.58 -22.90
C LEU A 261 -19.38 23.15 -22.16
N ASN A 262 -19.83 23.93 -21.18
CA ASN A 262 -21.17 23.78 -20.59
C ASN A 262 -22.23 24.51 -21.45
N GLU A 263 -23.48 24.49 -21.01
CA GLU A 263 -24.61 25.14 -21.68
C GLU A 263 -24.46 26.68 -21.74
N TYR A 264 -23.59 27.25 -20.91
CA TYR A 264 -23.26 28.68 -20.84
C TYR A 264 -21.96 29.03 -21.59
N SER A 265 -21.44 28.11 -22.41
CA SER A 265 -20.18 28.27 -23.18
C SER A 265 -18.92 28.45 -22.33
N GLU A 266 -18.94 27.99 -21.07
CA GLU A 266 -17.78 28.00 -20.19
C GLU A 266 -17.01 26.68 -20.25
N LYS A 267 -15.68 26.76 -20.15
CA LYS A 267 -14.79 25.61 -20.21
C LYS A 267 -14.81 24.85 -18.86
N VAL A 268 -15.35 23.64 -18.84
CA VAL A 268 -15.46 22.78 -17.65
C VAL A 268 -14.71 21.45 -17.83
N LYS A 269 -14.03 20.98 -16.78
CA LYS A 269 -13.35 19.67 -16.77
C LYS A 269 -14.37 18.56 -16.48
N ARG A 270 -14.50 17.58 -17.38
CA ARG A 270 -15.35 16.38 -17.21
C ARG A 270 -14.51 15.10 -17.24
N LEU A 271 -14.92 14.09 -16.48
CA LEU A 271 -14.21 12.81 -16.32
C LEU A 271 -14.61 11.84 -17.43
N ILE A 272 -13.65 11.20 -18.09
CA ILE A 272 -13.91 10.08 -19.00
C ILE A 272 -14.23 8.83 -18.16
N VAL A 273 -15.46 8.33 -18.26
CA VAL A 273 -15.93 7.12 -17.55
C VAL A 273 -16.09 5.91 -18.45
N ASN A 274 -16.18 6.12 -19.77
CA ASN A 274 -16.08 5.06 -20.77
C ASN A 274 -15.37 5.56 -22.03
N ALA A 275 -14.69 4.67 -22.74
CA ALA A 275 -13.97 4.93 -23.98
C ALA A 275 -13.95 3.65 -24.82
N GLU A 276 -14.53 3.71 -26.01
CA GLU A 276 -14.67 2.56 -26.91
C GLU A 276 -14.31 2.97 -28.34
N PHE A 277 -13.73 2.03 -29.10
CA PHE A 277 -13.55 2.23 -30.53
C PHE A 277 -14.88 2.07 -31.26
N ASN A 278 -15.16 2.95 -32.22
CA ASN A 278 -16.22 2.75 -33.18
C ASN A 278 -15.73 1.94 -34.39
N GLN A 279 -16.63 1.68 -35.35
CA GLN A 279 -16.33 0.94 -36.58
C GLN A 279 -15.27 1.61 -37.49
N LYS A 280 -14.94 2.88 -37.26
CA LYS A 280 -13.94 3.65 -38.02
C LYS A 280 -12.62 3.83 -37.24
N ASN A 281 -12.41 3.08 -36.15
CA ASN A 281 -11.26 3.21 -35.23
C ASN A 281 -11.14 4.57 -34.54
N ASN A 282 -12.18 5.40 -34.55
CA ASN A 282 -12.25 6.58 -33.69
C ASN A 282 -12.73 6.19 -32.30
N ILE A 283 -12.31 6.95 -31.30
CA ILE A 283 -12.66 6.76 -29.90
C ILE A 283 -13.91 7.57 -29.60
N GLN A 284 -14.94 6.88 -29.14
CA GLN A 284 -16.14 7.49 -28.58
C GLN A 284 -16.06 7.40 -27.06
N ILE A 285 -16.32 8.51 -26.39
CA ILE A 285 -16.20 8.59 -24.93
C ILE A 285 -17.51 8.97 -24.25
N THR A 286 -17.66 8.50 -23.02
CA THR A 286 -18.70 8.92 -22.09
C THR A 286 -18.06 9.75 -21.00
N LEU A 287 -18.60 10.94 -20.79
CA LEU A 287 -18.13 11.89 -19.79
C LEU A 287 -19.05 11.90 -18.57
N SER A 288 -18.49 12.07 -17.38
CA SER A 288 -19.23 12.33 -16.15
C SER A 288 -18.91 13.72 -15.63
N ASN A 289 -19.94 14.44 -15.20
CA ASN A 289 -19.82 15.67 -14.40
C ASN A 289 -19.92 15.40 -12.88
N GLY A 290 -19.99 14.13 -12.47
CA GLY A 290 -20.16 13.71 -11.08
C GLY A 290 -21.61 13.49 -10.64
N VAL A 291 -22.60 13.87 -11.46
CA VAL A 291 -24.03 13.65 -11.20
C VAL A 291 -24.65 12.82 -12.32
N THR A 292 -24.34 13.16 -13.57
CA THR A 292 -24.83 12.47 -14.76
C THR A 292 -23.67 12.04 -15.65
N THR A 293 -23.90 10.96 -16.39
CA THR A 293 -22.99 10.51 -17.45
C THR A 293 -23.62 10.81 -18.80
N GLN A 294 -22.81 11.30 -19.73
CA GLN A 294 -23.26 11.68 -21.06
C GLN A 294 -22.26 11.17 -22.09
N LYS A 295 -22.75 10.35 -23.01
CA LYS A 295 -22.00 9.95 -24.20
C LYS A 295 -21.95 11.14 -25.14
N ILE A 296 -20.75 11.55 -25.55
CA ILE A 296 -20.61 12.70 -26.45
C ILE A 296 -20.61 12.24 -27.91
N SER A 297 -21.23 13.06 -28.76
CA SER A 297 -21.34 12.80 -30.20
C SER A 297 -20.01 12.97 -30.93
N LYS A 298 -19.13 13.83 -30.40
CA LYS A 298 -17.79 14.02 -30.95
C LYS A 298 -16.97 12.74 -30.77
N GLU A 299 -16.38 12.29 -31.87
CA GLU A 299 -15.40 11.22 -31.90
C GLU A 299 -13.98 11.81 -31.88
N PHE A 300 -13.01 11.05 -31.36
CA PHE A 300 -11.62 11.49 -31.24
C PHE A 300 -10.68 10.47 -31.84
N THR A 301 -9.57 10.92 -32.43
CA THR A 301 -8.41 10.05 -32.59
C THR A 301 -7.72 9.84 -31.23
N LYS A 302 -6.89 8.80 -31.10
CA LYS A 302 -6.09 8.56 -29.88
C LYS A 302 -5.27 9.80 -29.51
N GLU A 303 -4.62 10.41 -30.49
CA GLU A 303 -3.77 11.59 -30.33
C GLU A 303 -4.56 12.83 -29.91
N GLU A 304 -5.72 13.08 -30.53
CA GLU A 304 -6.57 14.22 -30.16
C GLU A 304 -7.07 14.06 -28.72
N LEU A 305 -7.55 12.87 -28.36
CA LEU A 305 -8.04 12.62 -27.02
C LEU A 305 -6.92 12.74 -25.98
N LEU A 306 -5.74 12.21 -26.28
CA LEU A 306 -4.56 12.32 -25.43
C LEU A 306 -4.16 13.78 -25.22
N LYS A 307 -4.12 14.58 -26.29
CA LYS A 307 -3.84 16.02 -26.20
C LYS A 307 -4.83 16.73 -25.28
N ARG A 308 -6.14 16.44 -25.40
CA ARG A 308 -7.16 17.02 -24.52
C ARG A 308 -7.02 16.59 -23.06
N VAL A 309 -6.57 15.35 -22.83
CA VAL A 309 -6.29 14.86 -21.47
C VAL A 309 -5.09 15.57 -20.86
N ILE A 310 -4.04 15.83 -21.65
CA ILE A 310 -2.86 16.58 -21.23
C ILE A 310 -3.24 18.04 -20.96
N GLU A 311 -3.97 18.69 -21.86
CA GLU A 311 -4.45 20.06 -21.66
C GLU A 311 -5.27 20.22 -20.38
N ALA A 312 -6.06 19.20 -20.00
CA ALA A 312 -6.88 19.23 -18.79
C ALA A 312 -6.13 18.84 -17.50
N ARG A 313 -4.85 18.46 -17.59
CA ARG A 313 -3.99 18.20 -16.42
C ARG A 313 -3.48 19.49 -15.79
N ASP A 314 -3.26 20.54 -16.59
CA ASP A 314 -2.98 21.91 -16.17
C ASP A 314 -4.25 22.61 -15.65
#